data_AF-A0A348B2Z4-F1
#
_entry.id   AF-A0A348B2Z4-F1
#
_cell.length_a   1.000
_cell.length_b   1.000
_cell.length_c   1.000
_cell.angle_alpha   90.00
_cell.angle_beta   90.00
_cell.angle_gamma   90.00
#
_symmetry.space_group_name_H-M   'P 1'
#
loop_
_entity.id
_entity.type
_entity.pdbx_description
1 polymer ?
#
loop_
_entity_poly.entity_id
_entity_poly.type
_entity_poly.pdbx_seq_one_letter_code
_entity_poly.pdbx_strand_id
1 'polypeptide(L)'
;MEIRRVQKFGKSTLMVSLPAGWVKEVSLTPGENVYIEVDEDGSLKVYPPSMKVESSSKELKVTAPGSTMGELLARIVYATYITGYDKLTIESKDEPFSEDSMKRVKEAVRSLIGLEIISQAPDSITVQSFLDPTKYTMSSLMLRMTSSLKQMLHYLSLGIKESSRTFLQEVIELEKEVDRLYFLALRQLILSQTNRTLAYVIGVKKIQIIGNRILVKAVEEAADEVSEAATDLLMLSPDELESFKSRWNEISMLIEQTSVIIDHATKMLSKEDIKLTNEVMEELRTMRRTLLTEIPEVEVPKNGDGKRADMALRLLFMRLYNSIRRMEPIAEISFNRALENLREIII
;
A
#
# COMPACT_ATOMS: atom_id res chain seq x y z
N MET A 1 -9.97 22.05 32.44
CA MET A 1 -8.53 22.28 32.27
C MET A 1 -8.00 22.84 33.59
N GLU A 2 -7.18 22.08 34.32
CA GLU A 2 -6.60 22.56 35.58
C GLU A 2 -5.19 23.09 35.32
N ILE A 3 -4.84 24.24 35.88
CA ILE A 3 -3.50 24.84 35.76
C ILE A 3 -2.68 24.43 36.99
N ARG A 4 -1.51 23.83 36.75
CA ARG A 4 -0.56 23.45 37.80
C ARG A 4 0.75 24.19 37.61
N ARG A 5 1.38 24.56 38.73
CA ARG A 5 2.69 25.21 38.73
C ARG A 5 3.78 24.15 38.76
N VAL A 6 4.75 24.26 37.86
CA VAL A 6 5.99 23.47 37.94
C VAL A 6 6.84 23.97 39.11
N GLN A 7 7.36 23.04 39.91
CA GLN A 7 8.17 23.31 41.10
C GLN A 7 9.57 22.76 40.88
N LYS A 8 10.60 23.48 41.34
CA LYS A 8 11.97 22.99 41.26
C LYS A 8 12.20 21.91 42.31
N PHE A 9 12.71 20.75 41.88
CA PHE A 9 13.12 19.68 42.76
C PHE A 9 14.57 19.29 42.49
N GLY A 10 15.45 19.50 43.48
CA GLY A 10 16.88 19.33 43.28
C GLY A 10 17.51 20.40 42.37
N LYS A 11 18.66 20.07 41.77
CA LYS A 11 19.44 21.03 40.96
C LYS A 11 18.92 21.19 39.53
N SER A 12 18.43 20.12 38.91
CA SER A 12 18.13 20.05 37.47
C SER A 12 16.73 19.54 37.11
N THR A 13 15.88 19.19 38.08
CA THR A 13 14.58 18.56 37.82
C THR A 13 13.42 19.48 38.21
N LEU A 14 12.33 19.40 37.45
CA LEU A 14 11.06 20.06 37.76
C LEU A 14 10.01 18.99 38.09
N MET A 15 9.10 19.32 38.99
CA MET A 15 7.94 18.50 39.35
C MET A 15 6.65 19.25 39.08
N VAL A 16 5.59 18.52 38.72
CA VAL A 16 4.22 19.02 38.62
C VAL A 16 3.30 18.03 39.32
N SER A 17 2.30 18.54 40.05
CA SER A 17 1.32 17.67 40.71
C SER A 17 0.31 17.12 39.70
N LEU A 18 0.01 15.82 39.82
CA LEU A 18 -1.02 15.16 39.02
C LEU A 18 -2.43 15.55 39.52
N PRO A 19 -3.45 15.65 38.65
CA PRO A 19 -4.81 15.97 39.07
C PRO A 19 -5.38 14.91 40.02
N ALA A 20 -5.88 15.33 41.18
CA ALA A 20 -6.36 14.40 42.22
C ALA A 20 -7.53 13.52 41.77
N GLY A 21 -8.41 14.04 40.91
CA GLY A 21 -9.50 13.25 40.32
C GLY A 21 -8.99 12.13 39.43
N TRP A 22 -8.02 12.43 38.57
CA TRP A 22 -7.37 11.45 37.70
C TRP A 22 -6.59 10.39 38.50
N VAL A 23 -5.83 10.80 39.52
CA VAL A 23 -5.09 9.88 40.41
C VAL A 23 -6.04 8.85 41.05
N LYS A 24 -7.23 9.28 41.48
CA LYS A 24 -8.25 8.38 42.03
C LYS A 24 -8.85 7.47 40.95
N GLU A 25 -9.14 8.00 39.78
CA GLU A 25 -9.72 7.25 38.65
C GLU A 25 -8.80 6.11 38.22
N VAL A 26 -7.50 6.36 38.15
CA VAL A 26 -6.51 5.34 37.77
C VAL A 26 -5.92 4.55 38.94
N SER A 27 -6.42 4.79 40.16
CA SER A 27 -5.96 4.15 41.40
C SER A 27 -4.45 4.25 41.66
N LEU A 28 -3.82 5.36 41.25
CA LEU A 28 -2.38 5.57 41.41
C LEU A 28 -2.03 5.91 42.86
N THR A 29 -1.07 5.20 43.45
CA THR A 29 -0.64 5.41 44.84
C THR A 29 0.75 6.07 44.95
N PRO A 30 1.06 6.79 46.05
CA PRO A 30 2.39 7.38 46.24
C PRO A 30 3.51 6.32 46.18
N GLY A 31 4.52 6.58 45.35
CA GLY A 31 5.65 5.67 45.14
C GLY A 31 5.52 4.76 43.92
N GLU A 32 4.35 4.74 43.27
CA GLU A 32 4.18 4.06 41.99
C GLU A 32 4.84 4.83 40.85
N ASN A 33 5.38 4.08 39.89
CA ASN A 33 5.94 4.64 38.67
C ASN A 33 4.82 5.14 37.77
N VAL A 34 5.13 6.13 36.93
CA VAL A 34 4.28 6.56 35.80
C VAL A 34 5.12 6.63 34.54
N TYR A 35 4.51 6.35 33.40
CA TYR A 35 5.13 6.58 32.10
C TYR A 35 4.86 8.01 31.66
N ILE A 36 5.88 8.65 31.09
CA ILE A 36 5.80 10.00 30.54
C ILE A 36 6.28 9.94 29.09
N GLU A 37 5.45 10.42 28.17
CA GLU A 37 5.76 10.52 26.74
C GLU A 37 5.58 11.96 26.27
N VAL A 38 6.53 12.49 25.49
CA VAL A 38 6.47 13.85 24.93
C VAL A 38 5.79 13.82 23.57
N ASP A 39 4.51 14.16 23.43
CA ASP A 39 3.74 14.15 22.15
C ASP A 39 4.34 15.09 21.08
N GLU A 40 3.91 14.95 19.82
CA GLU A 40 4.47 15.72 18.68
C GLU A 40 4.23 17.24 18.78
N ASP A 41 3.18 17.66 19.48
CA ASP A 41 2.88 19.06 19.77
C ASP A 41 3.70 19.63 20.95
N GLY A 42 4.61 18.83 21.51
CA GLY A 42 5.42 19.18 22.67
C GLY A 42 4.71 18.97 24.02
N SER A 43 3.48 18.46 24.03
CA SER A 43 2.76 18.13 25.28
C SER A 43 3.32 16.87 25.95
N LEU A 44 3.02 16.68 27.24
CA LEU A 44 3.39 15.46 27.99
C LEU A 44 2.14 14.61 28.23
N LYS A 45 2.19 13.35 27.82
CA LYS A 45 1.21 12.31 28.18
C LYS A 45 1.74 11.53 29.39
N VAL A 46 0.91 11.39 30.41
CA VAL A 46 1.23 10.65 31.64
C VAL A 46 0.20 9.54 31.81
N TYR A 47 0.65 8.30 32.03
CA TYR A 47 -0.23 7.16 32.29
C TYR A 47 0.42 6.15 33.24
N PRO A 48 -0.36 5.45 34.09
CA PRO A 48 0.16 4.46 35.02
C PRO A 48 0.61 3.18 34.30
N PRO A 49 1.46 2.35 34.92
CA PRO A 49 1.87 1.06 34.39
C PRO A 49 0.71 0.08 34.15
N SER A 50 -0.37 0.20 34.92
CA SER A 50 -1.62 -0.55 34.70
C SER A 50 -2.35 -0.17 33.41
N MET A 51 -2.15 1.07 32.92
CA MET A 51 -2.60 1.53 31.60
C MET A 51 -1.53 1.33 30.53
N LYS A 52 -0.35 0.81 30.88
CA LYS A 52 0.56 0.31 29.85
C LYS A 52 -0.22 -0.80 29.18
N VAL A 53 -0.68 -0.52 27.96
CA VAL A 53 -1.10 -1.55 27.03
C VAL A 53 0.14 -2.41 26.90
N GLU A 54 0.20 -3.50 27.69
CA GLU A 54 1.02 -4.64 27.32
C GLU A 54 0.78 -4.84 25.83
N SER A 55 1.85 -5.10 25.09
CA SER A 55 1.80 -5.62 23.74
C SER A 55 1.08 -6.98 23.75
N SER A 56 -0.19 -6.97 24.15
CA SER A 56 -1.12 -8.06 24.10
C SER A 56 -1.34 -8.27 22.62
N SER A 57 -0.91 -9.44 22.15
CA SER A 57 -1.13 -9.86 20.78
C SER A 57 -2.60 -9.64 20.46
N LYS A 58 -2.88 -8.86 19.42
CA LYS A 58 -4.26 -8.49 19.11
C LYS A 58 -4.92 -9.67 18.42
N GLU A 59 -5.77 -10.41 19.13
CA GLU A 59 -6.42 -11.62 18.62
C GLU A 59 -7.88 -11.36 18.19
N LEU A 60 -8.31 -12.00 17.11
CA LEU A 60 -9.71 -12.01 16.66
C LEU A 60 -10.22 -13.45 16.54
N LYS A 61 -11.41 -13.70 17.09
CA LYS A 61 -12.14 -14.95 16.89
C LYS A 61 -13.43 -14.67 16.12
N VAL A 62 -13.63 -15.39 15.02
CA VAL A 62 -14.79 -15.30 14.15
C VAL A 62 -15.52 -16.63 14.17
N THR A 63 -16.79 -16.62 14.56
CA THR A 63 -17.68 -17.77 14.38
C THR A 63 -18.56 -17.52 13.15
N ALA A 64 -18.49 -18.41 12.16
CA ALA A 64 -19.26 -18.31 10.92
C ALA A 64 -19.83 -19.69 10.53
N PRO A 65 -21.02 -19.77 9.92
CA PRO A 65 -21.56 -21.03 9.42
C PRO A 65 -20.60 -21.74 8.46
N GLY A 66 -20.57 -23.07 8.44
CA GLY A 66 -19.72 -23.82 7.50
C GLY A 66 -20.04 -23.53 6.02
N SER A 67 -21.30 -23.17 5.73
CA SER A 67 -21.78 -22.72 4.42
C SER A 67 -21.33 -21.30 4.02
N THR A 68 -20.50 -20.62 4.83
CA THR A 68 -20.05 -19.26 4.54
C THR A 68 -19.20 -19.21 3.27
N MET A 69 -19.52 -18.25 2.40
CA MET A 69 -18.80 -18.02 1.15
C MET A 69 -17.31 -17.78 1.40
N GLY A 70 -16.46 -18.53 0.68
CA GLY A 70 -15.00 -18.44 0.82
C GLY A 70 -14.44 -17.04 0.62
N GLU A 71 -15.03 -16.28 -0.30
CA GLU A 71 -14.67 -14.88 -0.57
C GLU A 71 -14.87 -13.97 0.65
N LEU A 72 -15.94 -14.18 1.42
CA LEU A 72 -16.16 -13.42 2.66
C LEU A 72 -15.09 -13.76 3.71
N LEU A 73 -14.74 -15.04 3.84
CA LEU A 73 -13.69 -15.48 4.76
C LEU A 73 -12.32 -14.93 4.36
N ALA A 74 -11.99 -14.92 3.07
CA ALA A 74 -10.77 -14.29 2.55
C ALA A 74 -10.73 -12.79 2.89
N ARG A 75 -11.83 -12.04 2.69
CA ARG A 75 -11.92 -10.62 3.06
C ARG A 75 -11.74 -10.39 4.56
N ILE A 76 -12.22 -11.29 5.40
CA ILE A 76 -11.97 -11.24 6.85
C ILE A 76 -10.46 -11.38 7.11
N VAL A 77 -9.77 -12.33 6.48
CA VAL A 77 -8.30 -12.48 6.61
C VAL A 77 -7.56 -11.19 6.24
N TYR A 78 -7.87 -10.59 5.07
CA TYR A 78 -7.29 -9.32 4.65
C TYR A 78 -7.57 -8.19 5.64
N ALA A 79 -8.83 -8.03 6.07
CA ALA A 79 -9.22 -6.99 7.00
C ALA A 79 -8.52 -7.13 8.36
N THR A 80 -8.44 -8.35 8.88
CA THR A 80 -7.75 -8.66 10.13
C THR A 80 -6.25 -8.37 10.04
N TYR A 81 -5.62 -8.69 8.92
CA TYR A 81 -4.22 -8.34 8.67
C TYR A 81 -3.99 -6.82 8.59
N ILE A 82 -4.79 -6.09 7.81
CA ILE A 82 -4.66 -4.64 7.66
C ILE A 82 -4.89 -3.91 9.00
N THR A 83 -5.87 -4.36 9.78
CA THR A 83 -6.24 -3.74 11.07
C THR A 83 -5.31 -4.08 12.23
N GLY A 84 -4.18 -4.75 11.94
CA GLY A 84 -3.09 -4.95 12.90
C GLY A 84 -3.32 -6.09 13.89
N TYR A 85 -4.23 -7.03 13.62
CA TYR A 85 -4.36 -8.23 14.46
C TYR A 85 -3.19 -9.17 14.23
N ASP A 86 -2.70 -9.80 15.29
CA ASP A 86 -1.59 -10.75 15.25
C ASP A 86 -2.08 -12.18 15.08
N LYS A 87 -3.34 -12.47 15.43
CA LYS A 87 -3.92 -13.81 15.31
C LYS A 87 -5.39 -13.75 14.95
N LEU A 88 -5.81 -14.62 14.05
CA LEU A 88 -7.19 -14.81 13.62
C LEU A 88 -7.56 -16.28 13.74
N THR A 89 -8.66 -16.57 14.44
CA THR A 89 -9.29 -17.89 14.47
C THR A 89 -10.65 -17.80 13.82
N ILE A 90 -10.89 -18.55 12.74
CA ILE A 90 -12.21 -18.70 12.12
C ILE A 90 -12.71 -20.09 12.46
N GLU A 91 -13.88 -20.19 13.10
CA GLU A 91 -14.49 -21.47 13.47
C GLU A 91 -15.95 -21.55 13.00
N SER A 92 -16.39 -22.77 12.72
CA SER A 92 -17.76 -23.14 12.45
C SER A 92 -18.30 -23.99 13.61
N LYS A 93 -19.59 -23.86 13.91
CA LYS A 93 -20.25 -24.60 15.01
C LYS A 93 -21.33 -25.57 14.54
N ASP A 94 -21.75 -25.45 13.29
CA ASP A 94 -22.81 -26.25 12.69
C ASP A 94 -22.23 -27.36 11.80
N GLU A 95 -21.44 -27.00 10.80
CA GLU A 95 -20.84 -27.94 9.85
C GLU A 95 -19.41 -27.55 9.44
N PRO A 96 -18.60 -28.49 8.90
CA PRO A 96 -17.28 -28.16 8.35
C PRO A 96 -17.35 -27.12 7.23
N PHE A 97 -16.27 -26.34 7.06
CA PHE A 97 -16.17 -25.43 5.92
C PHE A 97 -16.03 -26.20 4.60
N SER A 98 -16.60 -25.64 3.52
CA SER A 98 -16.43 -26.19 2.18
C SER A 98 -14.96 -26.15 1.71
N GLU A 99 -14.59 -27.03 0.77
CA GLU A 99 -13.24 -27.05 0.19
C GLU A 99 -12.88 -25.72 -0.50
N ASP A 100 -13.83 -25.09 -1.19
CA ASP A 100 -13.63 -23.78 -1.82
C ASP A 100 -13.37 -22.70 -0.75
N SER A 101 -14.16 -22.71 0.34
CA SER A 101 -13.97 -21.78 1.46
C SER A 101 -12.57 -21.89 2.06
N MET A 102 -12.10 -23.11 2.31
CA MET A 102 -10.76 -23.36 2.83
C MET A 102 -9.66 -22.98 1.83
N LYS A 103 -9.88 -23.22 0.53
CA LYS A 103 -8.95 -22.82 -0.54
C LYS A 103 -8.78 -21.29 -0.58
N ARG A 104 -9.88 -20.54 -0.57
CA ARG A 104 -9.87 -19.07 -0.59
C ARG A 104 -9.16 -18.47 0.62
N VAL A 105 -9.38 -19.03 1.82
CA VAL A 105 -8.65 -18.61 3.03
C VAL A 105 -7.15 -18.87 2.89
N LYS A 106 -6.75 -20.04 2.38
CA LYS A 106 -5.33 -20.37 2.16
C LYS A 106 -4.66 -19.44 1.15
N GLU A 107 -5.35 -19.11 0.06
CA GLU A 107 -4.88 -18.15 -0.94
C GLU A 107 -4.67 -16.76 -0.33
N ALA A 108 -5.65 -16.28 0.45
CA ALA A 108 -5.54 -15.01 1.17
C ALA A 108 -4.34 -14.99 2.11
N VAL A 109 -4.12 -16.06 2.88
CA VAL A 109 -2.97 -16.15 3.80
C VAL A 109 -1.64 -16.08 3.04
N ARG A 110 -1.50 -16.82 1.93
CA ARG A 110 -0.27 -16.81 1.11
C ARG A 110 0.04 -15.44 0.50
N SER A 111 -1.00 -14.65 0.21
CA SER A 111 -0.89 -13.29 -0.31
C SER A 111 -0.55 -12.24 0.75
N LEU A 112 -0.29 -12.62 2.00
CA LEU A 112 0.02 -11.69 3.09
C LEU A 112 1.37 -12.05 3.71
N ILE A 113 2.30 -11.08 3.72
CA ILE A 113 3.67 -11.31 4.18
C ILE A 113 3.66 -11.65 5.67
N GLY A 114 4.32 -12.75 6.03
CA GLY A 114 4.51 -13.19 7.41
C GLY A 114 3.26 -13.66 8.15
N LEU A 115 2.16 -13.92 7.42
CA LEU A 115 0.99 -14.60 7.96
C LEU A 115 1.10 -16.10 7.69
N GLU A 116 0.95 -16.92 8.71
CA GLU A 116 1.08 -18.38 8.62
C GLU A 116 -0.11 -19.10 9.25
N ILE A 117 -0.50 -20.24 8.67
CA ILE A 117 -1.54 -21.12 9.23
C ILE A 117 -0.90 -21.98 10.32
N ILE A 118 -1.30 -21.77 11.58
CA ILE A 118 -0.74 -22.52 12.72
C ILE A 118 -1.61 -23.71 13.14
N SER A 119 -2.89 -23.71 12.77
CA SER A 119 -3.81 -24.82 13.03
C SER A 119 -4.89 -24.85 11.97
N GLN A 120 -5.21 -26.06 11.51
CA GLN A 120 -6.28 -26.32 10.56
C GLN A 120 -7.00 -27.61 10.93
N ALA A 121 -8.33 -27.52 11.06
CA ALA A 121 -9.27 -28.62 11.16
C ALA A 121 -10.43 -28.40 10.15
N PRO A 122 -11.32 -29.38 9.92
CA PRO A 122 -12.44 -29.23 8.98
C PRO A 122 -13.39 -28.07 9.31
N ASP A 123 -13.55 -27.75 10.59
CA ASP A 123 -14.46 -26.74 11.14
C ASP A 123 -13.73 -25.49 11.67
N SER A 124 -12.40 -25.43 11.59
CA SER A 124 -11.64 -24.30 12.13
C SER A 124 -10.30 -24.07 11.45
N ILE A 125 -9.89 -22.82 11.37
CA ILE A 125 -8.59 -22.40 10.87
C ILE A 125 -8.06 -21.25 11.71
N THR A 126 -6.81 -21.38 12.15
CA THR A 126 -6.11 -20.33 12.92
C THR A 126 -4.87 -19.88 12.18
N VAL A 127 -4.75 -18.57 12.01
CA VAL A 127 -3.63 -17.93 11.33
C VAL A 127 -2.97 -16.91 12.25
N GLN A 128 -1.65 -16.77 12.15
CA GLN A 128 -0.84 -15.90 13.00
C GLN A 128 0.20 -15.13 12.20
N SER A 129 0.35 -13.85 12.52
CA SER A 129 1.38 -12.97 11.99
C SER A 129 2.67 -13.12 12.80
N PHE A 130 3.77 -13.42 12.12
CA PHE A 130 5.12 -13.49 12.68
C PHE A 130 6.01 -12.31 12.27
N LEU A 131 5.41 -11.28 11.67
CA LEU A 131 6.12 -10.08 11.25
C LEU A 131 6.67 -9.28 12.43
N ASP A 132 7.93 -8.91 12.32
CA ASP A 132 8.50 -7.79 13.07
C ASP A 132 8.28 -6.50 12.29
N PRO A 133 7.35 -5.61 12.72
CA PRO A 133 7.01 -4.42 11.96
C PRO A 133 8.17 -3.41 11.88
N THR A 134 9.16 -3.49 12.78
CA THR A 134 10.29 -2.54 12.81
C THR A 134 11.25 -2.70 11.62
N LYS A 135 11.18 -3.82 10.91
CA LYS A 135 12.07 -4.14 9.77
C LYS A 135 11.62 -3.53 8.44
N TYR A 136 10.42 -2.95 8.37
CA TYR A 136 9.81 -2.52 7.11
C TYR A 136 9.50 -1.02 7.14
N THR A 137 10.47 -0.21 6.71
CA THR A 137 10.26 1.25 6.63
C THR A 137 9.35 1.60 5.47
N MET A 138 8.57 2.68 5.61
CA MET A 138 7.64 3.11 4.57
C MET A 138 8.35 3.46 3.26
N SER A 139 9.51 4.12 3.34
CA SER A 139 10.35 4.42 2.17
C SER A 139 10.85 3.17 1.47
N SER A 140 11.23 2.12 2.22
CA SER A 140 11.69 0.86 1.62
C SER A 140 10.56 0.11 0.90
N LEU A 141 9.35 0.11 1.48
CA LEU A 141 8.16 -0.50 0.86
C LEU A 141 7.78 0.23 -0.43
N MET A 142 7.71 1.56 -0.39
CA MET A 142 7.47 2.39 -1.57
C MET A 142 8.49 2.15 -2.67
N LEU A 143 9.79 2.09 -2.34
CA LEU A 143 10.84 1.82 -3.31
C LEU A 143 10.68 0.43 -3.95
N ARG A 144 10.36 -0.60 -3.16
CA ARG A 144 10.17 -1.96 -3.69
C ARG A 144 8.94 -2.05 -4.62
N MET A 145 7.83 -1.40 -4.25
CA MET A 145 6.62 -1.37 -5.09
C MET A 145 6.91 -0.67 -6.43
N THR A 146 7.58 0.48 -6.40
CA THR A 146 7.87 1.25 -7.62
C THR A 146 8.94 0.59 -8.49
N SER A 147 9.93 -0.07 -7.90
CA SER A 147 10.87 -0.93 -8.63
C SER A 147 10.16 -2.10 -9.32
N SER A 148 9.21 -2.74 -8.64
CA SER A 148 8.43 -3.83 -9.22
C SER A 148 7.57 -3.34 -10.39
N LEU A 149 6.90 -2.19 -10.23
CA LEU A 149 6.13 -1.55 -11.31
C LEU A 149 6.99 -1.24 -12.56
N LYS A 150 8.22 -0.75 -12.38
CA LYS A 150 9.13 -0.54 -13.53
C LYS A 150 9.54 -1.84 -14.19
N GLN A 151 9.77 -2.88 -13.40
CA GLN A 151 10.10 -4.21 -13.92
C GLN A 151 8.90 -4.81 -14.68
N MET A 152 7.68 -4.58 -14.20
CA MET A 152 6.44 -4.94 -14.90
C MET A 152 6.36 -4.24 -16.26
N LEU A 153 6.59 -2.93 -16.34
CA LEU A 153 6.60 -2.20 -17.61
C LEU A 153 7.70 -2.72 -18.55
N HIS A 154 8.87 -3.09 -18.01
CA HIS A 154 9.93 -3.71 -18.79
C HIS A 154 9.54 -5.09 -19.35
N TYR A 155 8.94 -5.96 -18.55
CA TYR A 155 8.46 -7.27 -19.02
C TYR A 155 7.25 -7.17 -19.94
N LEU A 156 6.36 -6.22 -19.73
CA LEU A 156 5.28 -5.91 -20.67
C LEU A 156 5.87 -5.56 -22.04
N SER A 157 6.89 -4.70 -22.05
CA SER A 157 7.65 -4.36 -23.25
C SER A 157 8.24 -5.59 -23.94
N LEU A 158 8.98 -6.44 -23.20
CA LEU A 158 9.58 -7.66 -23.75
C LEU A 158 8.53 -8.67 -24.24
N GLY A 159 7.41 -8.78 -23.52
CA GLY A 159 6.28 -9.63 -23.91
C GLY A 159 5.70 -9.24 -25.27
N ILE A 160 5.63 -7.95 -25.56
CA ILE A 160 5.21 -7.44 -26.87
C ILE A 160 6.31 -7.66 -27.92
N LYS A 161 7.55 -7.25 -27.61
CA LYS A 161 8.69 -7.32 -28.55
C LYS A 161 8.97 -8.75 -29.03
N GLU A 162 8.83 -9.72 -28.14
CA GLU A 162 9.17 -11.13 -28.40
C GLU A 162 7.94 -12.00 -28.61
N SER A 163 6.73 -11.42 -28.56
CA SER A 163 5.45 -12.17 -28.56
C SER A 163 5.44 -13.27 -27.50
N SER A 164 6.05 -12.98 -26.35
CA SER A 164 6.32 -13.94 -25.28
C SER A 164 5.24 -13.87 -24.21
N ARG A 165 4.38 -14.89 -24.20
CA ARG A 165 3.38 -15.08 -23.14
C ARG A 165 4.02 -15.30 -21.77
N THR A 166 5.24 -15.84 -21.73
CA THR A 166 6.00 -16.01 -20.48
C THR A 166 6.31 -14.67 -19.84
N PHE A 167 6.82 -13.69 -20.60
CA PHE A 167 7.06 -12.35 -20.05
C PHE A 167 5.78 -11.65 -19.60
N LEU A 168 4.68 -11.82 -20.34
CA LEU A 168 3.38 -11.29 -19.91
C LEU A 168 2.90 -11.95 -18.60
N GLN A 169 3.13 -13.24 -18.40
CA GLN A 169 2.81 -13.91 -17.13
C GLN A 169 3.69 -13.42 -15.98
N GLU A 170 4.98 -13.11 -16.22
CA GLU A 170 5.85 -12.51 -15.21
C GLU A 170 5.33 -11.13 -14.75
N VAL A 171 4.67 -10.35 -15.62
CA VAL A 171 3.99 -9.11 -15.21
C VAL A 171 2.91 -9.40 -14.17
N ILE A 172 2.10 -10.44 -14.37
CA ILE A 172 1.03 -10.83 -13.44
C ILE A 172 1.61 -11.32 -12.10
N GLU A 173 2.72 -12.06 -12.11
CA GLU A 173 3.36 -12.50 -10.86
C GLU A 173 4.00 -11.33 -10.08
N LEU A 174 4.56 -10.35 -10.78
CA LEU A 174 5.08 -9.14 -10.15
C LEU A 174 3.98 -8.27 -9.54
N GLU A 175 2.81 -8.17 -10.18
CA GLU A 175 1.67 -7.46 -9.60
C GLU A 175 1.24 -8.06 -8.26
N LYS A 176 1.19 -9.40 -8.15
CA LYS A 176 0.90 -10.07 -6.87
C LYS A 176 1.92 -9.72 -5.79
N GLU A 177 3.19 -9.50 -6.13
CA GLU A 177 4.18 -9.03 -5.17
C GLU A 177 3.96 -7.55 -4.78
N VAL A 178 3.52 -6.70 -5.72
CA VAL A 178 3.10 -5.32 -5.41
C VAL A 178 1.92 -5.32 -4.44
N ASP A 179 0.92 -6.18 -4.63
CA ASP A 179 -0.21 -6.37 -3.72
C ASP A 179 0.22 -6.76 -2.30
N ARG A 180 1.13 -7.75 -2.20
CA ARG A 180 1.69 -8.19 -0.93
C ARG A 180 2.37 -7.04 -0.18
N LEU A 181 3.12 -6.21 -0.91
CA LEU A 181 3.77 -5.03 -0.36
C LEU A 181 2.77 -3.94 0.02
N TYR A 182 1.72 -3.74 -0.78
CA TYR A 182 0.63 -2.82 -0.50
C TYR A 182 -0.07 -3.17 0.82
N PHE A 183 -0.48 -4.43 1.00
CA PHE A 183 -1.11 -4.86 2.25
C PHE A 183 -0.18 -4.69 3.45
N LEU A 184 1.10 -5.01 3.31
CA LEU A 184 2.10 -4.78 4.36
C LEU A 184 2.23 -3.29 4.69
N ALA A 185 2.27 -2.41 3.68
CA ALA A 185 2.33 -0.97 3.88
C ALA A 185 1.09 -0.43 4.59
N LEU A 186 -0.11 -0.91 4.25
CA LEU A 186 -1.34 -0.58 4.97
C LEU A 186 -1.26 -1.00 6.43
N ARG A 187 -0.82 -2.24 6.72
CA ARG A 187 -0.64 -2.72 8.10
C ARG A 187 0.34 -1.84 8.86
N GLN A 188 1.48 -1.48 8.27
CA GLN A 188 2.44 -0.56 8.89
C GLN A 188 1.82 0.80 9.22
N LEU A 189 1.07 1.38 8.27
CA LEU A 189 0.40 2.67 8.49
C LEU A 189 -0.62 2.58 9.63
N ILE A 190 -1.47 1.55 9.68
CA ILE A 190 -2.43 1.37 10.77
C ILE A 190 -1.73 1.18 12.12
N LEU A 191 -0.71 0.33 12.20
CA LEU A 191 0.03 0.12 13.46
C LEU A 191 0.72 1.41 13.92
N SER A 192 1.26 2.21 12.99
CA SER A 192 1.92 3.48 13.29
C SER A 192 0.99 4.58 13.80
N GLN A 193 -0.32 4.51 13.51
CA GLN A 193 -1.29 5.46 14.03
C GLN A 193 -1.41 5.39 15.55
N THR A 194 -1.31 4.18 16.11
CA THR A 194 -1.45 3.94 17.55
C THR A 194 -0.12 3.74 18.26
N ASN A 195 0.95 3.38 17.54
CA ASN A 195 2.28 3.14 18.11
C ASN A 195 3.30 4.12 17.53
N ARG A 196 3.65 5.13 18.32
CA ARG A 196 4.57 6.19 17.89
C ARG A 196 6.02 5.74 17.78
N THR A 197 6.47 4.85 18.67
CA THR A 197 7.81 4.27 18.56
C THR A 197 7.95 3.55 17.23
N LEU A 198 6.94 2.78 16.83
CA LEU A 198 6.91 2.17 15.52
C LEU A 198 6.90 3.23 14.40
N ALA A 199 6.02 4.24 14.47
CA ALA A 199 5.95 5.31 13.49
C ALA A 199 7.32 5.97 13.23
N TYR A 200 8.06 6.28 14.31
CA TYR A 200 9.41 6.83 14.23
C TYR A 200 10.39 5.85 13.55
N VAL A 201 10.40 4.58 13.99
CA VAL A 201 11.30 3.54 13.45
C VAL A 201 11.06 3.29 11.96
N ILE A 202 9.80 3.27 11.51
CA ILE A 202 9.46 3.05 10.10
C ILE A 202 9.52 4.32 9.24
N GLY A 203 9.87 5.47 9.85
CA GLY A 203 10.06 6.75 9.17
C GLY A 203 8.77 7.46 8.74
N VAL A 204 7.69 7.31 9.50
CA VAL A 204 6.37 7.90 9.18
C VAL A 204 6.01 8.98 10.21
N LYS A 205 5.92 10.23 9.74
CA LYS A 205 5.36 11.34 10.53
C LYS A 205 3.84 11.20 10.61
N LYS A 206 3.24 11.51 11.75
CA LYS A 206 1.78 11.37 11.96
C LYS A 206 0.95 12.12 10.92
N ILE A 207 1.33 13.37 10.61
CA ILE A 207 0.65 14.20 9.60
C ILE A 207 0.71 13.59 8.19
N GLN A 208 1.73 12.78 7.91
CA GLN A 208 1.96 12.17 6.61
C GLN A 208 1.28 10.81 6.44
N ILE A 209 0.69 10.22 7.50
CA ILE A 209 0.06 8.89 7.46
C ILE A 209 -1.06 8.82 6.40
N ILE A 210 -1.94 9.81 6.37
CA ILE A 210 -3.08 9.85 5.43
C ILE A 210 -2.55 9.96 4.00
N GLY A 211 -1.58 10.85 3.77
CA GLY A 211 -0.90 10.99 2.48
C GLY A 211 -0.22 9.68 2.07
N ASN A 212 0.56 9.05 2.95
CA ASN A 212 1.22 7.78 2.67
C ASN A 212 0.25 6.67 2.26
N ARG A 213 -0.96 6.61 2.85
CA ARG A 213 -1.99 5.65 2.44
C ARG A 213 -2.42 5.87 0.98
N ILE A 214 -2.55 7.11 0.55
CA ILE A 214 -2.87 7.47 -0.84
C ILE A 214 -1.70 7.12 -1.75
N LEU A 215 -0.46 7.41 -1.33
CA LEU A 215 0.74 7.12 -2.12
C LEU A 215 0.91 5.62 -2.41
N VAL A 216 0.76 4.76 -1.40
CA VAL A 216 0.90 3.30 -1.61
C VAL A 216 -0.22 2.76 -2.49
N LYS A 217 -1.45 3.29 -2.38
CA LYS A 217 -2.57 2.91 -3.23
C LYS A 217 -2.37 3.40 -4.67
N ALA A 218 -1.83 4.59 -4.87
CA ALA A 218 -1.51 5.11 -6.20
C ALA A 218 -0.55 4.20 -6.98
N VAL A 219 0.49 3.68 -6.31
CA VAL A 219 1.45 2.76 -6.95
C VAL A 219 0.84 1.38 -7.22
N GLU A 220 0.03 0.85 -6.30
CA GLU A 220 -0.69 -0.41 -6.52
C GLU A 220 -1.68 -0.28 -7.67
N GLU A 221 -2.53 0.75 -7.71
CA GLU A 221 -3.49 0.92 -8.81
C GLU A 221 -2.80 1.15 -10.15
N ALA A 222 -1.61 1.76 -10.14
CA ALA A 222 -0.79 1.90 -11.35
C ALA A 222 -0.23 0.55 -11.84
N ALA A 223 0.09 -0.37 -10.92
CA ALA A 223 0.52 -1.73 -11.21
C ALA A 223 -0.64 -2.59 -11.71
N ASP A 224 -1.83 -2.48 -11.12
CA ASP A 224 -3.04 -3.15 -11.58
C ASP A 224 -3.31 -2.85 -13.05
N GLU A 225 -3.24 -1.58 -13.47
CA GLU A 225 -3.46 -1.22 -14.88
C GLU A 225 -2.40 -1.84 -15.82
N VAL A 226 -1.15 -1.99 -15.37
CA VAL A 226 -0.08 -2.65 -16.13
C VAL A 226 -0.31 -4.18 -16.21
N SER A 227 -0.80 -4.79 -15.12
CA SER A 227 -1.19 -6.20 -15.06
C SER A 227 -2.40 -6.48 -15.97
N GLU A 228 -3.38 -5.60 -15.96
CA GLU A 228 -4.54 -5.64 -16.86
C GLU A 228 -4.10 -5.52 -18.32
N ALA A 229 -3.12 -4.67 -18.64
CA ALA A 229 -2.55 -4.60 -19.99
C ALA A 229 -1.91 -5.93 -20.43
N ALA A 230 -1.16 -6.58 -19.54
CA ALA A 230 -0.59 -7.90 -19.82
C ALA A 230 -1.70 -8.97 -20.00
N THR A 231 -2.76 -8.89 -19.19
CA THR A 231 -3.92 -9.78 -19.28
C THR A 231 -4.65 -9.60 -20.61
N ASP A 232 -4.91 -8.36 -21.02
CA ASP A 232 -5.53 -8.01 -22.31
C ASP A 232 -4.72 -8.61 -23.48
N LEU A 233 -3.38 -8.56 -23.42
CA LEU A 233 -2.49 -9.17 -24.42
C LEU A 233 -2.48 -10.71 -24.36
N LEU A 234 -2.59 -11.30 -23.16
CA LEU A 234 -2.67 -12.75 -22.99
C LEU A 234 -3.97 -13.34 -23.55
N MET A 235 -5.04 -12.53 -23.71
CA MET A 235 -6.28 -12.96 -24.37
C MET A 235 -6.12 -13.12 -25.89
N LEU A 236 -5.07 -12.55 -26.49
CA LEU A 236 -4.75 -12.78 -27.90
C LEU A 236 -4.26 -14.21 -28.12
N SER A 237 -4.67 -14.80 -29.24
CA SER A 237 -4.07 -16.04 -29.75
C SER A 237 -2.58 -15.82 -30.11
N PRO A 238 -1.78 -16.89 -30.20
CA PRO A 238 -0.36 -16.76 -30.57
C PRO A 238 -0.12 -15.99 -31.87
N ASP A 239 -0.94 -16.24 -32.90
CA ASP A 239 -0.82 -15.57 -34.19
C ASP A 239 -1.21 -14.09 -34.11
N GLU A 240 -2.24 -13.75 -33.34
CA GLU A 240 -2.64 -12.36 -33.08
C GLU A 240 -1.56 -11.59 -32.29
N LEU A 241 -0.89 -12.25 -31.32
CA LEU A 241 0.19 -11.65 -30.55
C LEU A 241 1.46 -11.45 -31.41
N GLU A 242 1.75 -12.35 -32.34
CA GLU A 242 2.83 -12.16 -33.32
C GLU A 242 2.51 -11.00 -34.29
N SER A 243 1.25 -10.87 -34.70
CA SER A 243 0.82 -9.69 -35.47
C SER A 243 0.94 -8.41 -34.65
N PHE A 244 0.60 -8.44 -33.36
CA PHE A 244 0.66 -7.28 -32.46
C PHE A 244 2.08 -6.73 -32.30
N LYS A 245 3.08 -7.62 -32.26
CA LYS A 245 4.51 -7.28 -32.19
C LYS A 245 4.99 -6.38 -33.33
N SER A 246 4.34 -6.38 -34.50
CA SER A 246 4.68 -5.45 -35.58
C SER A 246 4.57 -3.97 -35.18
N ARG A 247 3.77 -3.67 -34.14
CA ARG A 247 3.55 -2.32 -33.59
C ARG A 247 4.50 -1.97 -32.45
N TRP A 248 5.43 -2.88 -32.10
CA TRP A 248 6.35 -2.71 -30.98
C TRP A 248 7.10 -1.37 -31.00
N ASN A 249 7.61 -0.94 -32.15
CA ASN A 249 8.42 0.29 -32.24
C ASN A 249 7.64 1.56 -31.85
N GLU A 250 6.33 1.59 -32.12
CA GLU A 250 5.43 2.68 -31.72
C GLU A 250 5.17 2.64 -30.22
N ILE A 251 4.91 1.43 -29.70
CA ILE A 251 4.54 1.19 -28.31
C ILE A 251 5.72 1.35 -27.34
N SER A 252 6.92 0.91 -27.74
CA SER A 252 8.06 0.80 -26.84
C SER A 252 8.47 2.14 -26.25
N MET A 253 8.40 3.20 -27.07
CA MET A 253 8.70 4.56 -26.64
C MET A 253 7.71 5.05 -25.58
N LEU A 254 6.42 4.74 -25.74
CA LEU A 254 5.39 5.12 -24.77
C LEU A 254 5.55 4.36 -23.44
N ILE A 255 5.85 3.06 -23.49
CA ILE A 255 6.10 2.27 -22.27
C ILE A 255 7.35 2.80 -21.53
N GLU A 256 8.42 3.12 -22.24
CA GLU A 256 9.64 3.69 -21.67
C GLU A 256 9.37 5.05 -21.02
N GLN A 257 8.68 5.96 -21.72
CA GLN A 257 8.27 7.25 -21.18
C GLN A 257 7.38 7.12 -19.94
N THR A 258 6.42 6.18 -19.95
CA THR A 258 5.59 5.87 -18.78
C THR A 258 6.45 5.47 -17.58
N SER A 259 7.42 4.58 -17.80
CA SER A 259 8.34 4.11 -16.76
C SER A 259 9.20 5.24 -16.18
N VAL A 260 9.74 6.12 -17.04
CA VAL A 260 10.54 7.28 -16.63
C VAL A 260 9.72 8.26 -15.79
N ILE A 261 8.50 8.58 -16.20
CA ILE A 261 7.66 9.54 -15.48
C ILE A 261 7.20 8.97 -14.12
N ILE A 262 6.91 7.66 -14.05
CA ILE A 262 6.65 6.96 -12.78
C ILE A 262 7.88 7.06 -11.85
N ASP A 263 9.09 6.89 -12.38
CA ASP A 263 10.32 7.08 -11.61
C ASP A 263 10.48 8.51 -11.08
N HIS A 264 10.24 9.50 -11.94
CA HIS A 264 10.31 10.91 -11.55
C HIS A 264 9.32 11.23 -10.43
N ALA A 265 8.03 10.87 -10.61
CA ALA A 265 6.97 11.08 -9.62
C ALA A 265 7.31 10.49 -8.26
N THR A 266 7.86 9.27 -8.24
CA THR A 266 8.17 8.56 -6.99
C THR A 266 9.42 9.10 -6.31
N LYS A 267 10.44 9.52 -7.08
CA LYS A 267 11.65 10.17 -6.55
C LYS A 267 11.39 11.54 -5.93
N MET A 268 10.33 12.26 -6.34
CA MET A 268 10.03 13.59 -5.77
C MET A 268 9.62 13.53 -4.29
N LEU A 269 9.07 12.40 -3.84
CA LEU A 269 8.66 12.21 -2.45
C LEU A 269 9.78 12.45 -1.43
N SER A 270 11.04 12.28 -1.83
CA SER A 270 12.21 12.49 -0.96
C SER A 270 12.93 13.83 -1.18
N LYS A 271 12.58 14.61 -2.20
CA LYS A 271 13.35 15.81 -2.58
C LYS A 271 12.83 17.11 -1.96
N GLU A 272 11.55 17.17 -1.59
CA GLU A 272 10.92 18.37 -1.00
C GLU A 272 11.18 19.68 -1.81
N ASP A 273 11.22 19.58 -3.15
CA ASP A 273 11.49 20.70 -4.05
C ASP A 273 10.25 21.05 -4.88
N ILE A 274 9.73 22.27 -4.70
CA ILE A 274 8.51 22.73 -5.36
C ILE A 274 8.66 22.90 -6.88
N LYS A 275 9.84 23.28 -7.38
CA LYS A 275 10.07 23.51 -8.82
C LYS A 275 10.12 22.17 -9.54
N LEU A 276 10.94 21.26 -9.03
CA LEU A 276 11.02 19.89 -9.56
C LEU A 276 9.68 19.17 -9.48
N THR A 277 8.93 19.36 -8.39
CA THR A 277 7.61 18.74 -8.26
C THR A 277 6.62 19.29 -9.30
N ASN A 278 6.62 20.61 -9.54
CA ASN A 278 5.77 21.22 -10.56
C ASN A 278 6.15 20.75 -11.98
N GLU A 279 7.44 20.61 -12.29
CA GLU A 279 7.90 20.05 -13.56
C GLU A 279 7.35 18.63 -13.78
N VAL A 280 7.43 17.77 -12.77
CA VAL A 280 6.89 16.40 -12.86
C VAL A 280 5.37 16.37 -12.99
N MET A 281 4.65 17.31 -12.38
CA MET A 281 3.19 17.46 -12.60
C MET A 281 2.87 17.78 -14.07
N GLU A 282 3.68 18.62 -14.73
CA GLU A 282 3.54 18.92 -16.16
C GLU A 282 3.95 17.73 -17.05
N GLU A 283 4.96 16.96 -16.67
CA GLU A 283 5.32 15.69 -17.35
C GLU A 283 4.16 14.69 -17.33
N LEU A 284 3.55 14.46 -16.16
CA LEU A 284 2.37 13.59 -15.98
C LEU A 284 1.17 14.08 -16.82
N ARG A 285 0.94 15.39 -16.89
CA ARG A 285 -0.10 15.99 -17.74
C ARG A 285 0.17 15.77 -19.22
N THR A 286 1.41 16.00 -19.65
CA THR A 286 1.83 15.86 -21.05
C THR A 286 1.69 14.42 -21.51
N MET A 287 2.20 13.46 -20.73
CA MET A 287 2.13 12.04 -21.07
C MET A 287 0.69 11.54 -21.24
N ARG A 288 -0.22 11.98 -20.36
CA ARG A 288 -1.64 11.62 -20.51
C ARG A 288 -2.26 12.18 -21.77
N ARG A 289 -1.90 13.41 -22.16
CA ARG A 289 -2.40 13.99 -23.41
C ARG A 289 -1.88 13.20 -24.60
N THR A 290 -0.59 12.85 -24.61
CA THR A 290 0.00 11.98 -25.63
C THR A 290 -0.74 10.65 -25.72
N LEU A 291 -0.88 9.91 -24.62
CA LEU A 291 -1.59 8.63 -24.61
C LEU A 291 -3.06 8.77 -25.07
N LEU A 292 -3.73 9.88 -24.72
CA LEU A 292 -5.10 10.14 -25.14
C LEU A 292 -5.22 10.46 -26.63
N THR A 293 -4.22 11.09 -27.25
CA THR A 293 -4.21 11.36 -28.70
C THR A 293 -3.95 10.09 -29.51
N GLU A 294 -3.17 9.15 -29.00
CA GLU A 294 -2.91 7.87 -29.67
C GLU A 294 -4.15 6.95 -29.70
N ILE A 295 -5.05 7.03 -28.71
CA ILE A 295 -6.23 6.14 -28.61
C ILE A 295 -7.20 6.27 -29.81
N PRO A 296 -7.59 7.49 -30.26
CA PRO A 296 -8.42 7.66 -31.46
C PRO A 296 -7.74 7.26 -32.77
N GLU A 297 -6.43 7.46 -32.92
CA GLU A 297 -5.67 7.28 -34.18
C GLU A 297 -5.59 5.81 -34.62
N VAL A 298 -5.82 4.86 -33.72
CA VAL A 298 -5.92 3.43 -34.06
C VAL A 298 -7.23 3.14 -34.79
N GLU A 299 -7.35 3.39 -36.09
CA GLU A 299 -8.55 3.02 -36.87
C GLU A 299 -8.88 1.53 -36.69
N VAL A 300 -10.07 1.20 -36.19
CA VAL A 300 -10.51 -0.21 -36.06
C VAL A 300 -11.15 -0.64 -37.39
N PRO A 301 -10.56 -1.59 -38.14
CA PRO A 301 -11.15 -2.07 -39.37
C PRO A 301 -12.55 -2.63 -39.11
N LYS A 302 -13.51 -2.28 -39.97
CA LYS A 302 -14.91 -2.70 -39.80
C LYS A 302 -15.08 -4.23 -39.91
N ASN A 303 -14.17 -4.95 -40.59
CA ASN A 303 -14.07 -6.42 -40.69
C ASN A 303 -12.61 -6.85 -40.96
N GLY A 304 -12.14 -7.96 -40.37
CA GLY A 304 -10.85 -8.59 -40.69
C GLY A 304 -10.04 -9.15 -39.50
N ASP A 305 -9.02 -9.95 -39.79
CA ASP A 305 -8.13 -10.65 -38.83
C ASP A 305 -7.30 -9.70 -37.92
N GLY A 306 -7.25 -8.39 -38.19
CA GLY A 306 -6.53 -7.38 -37.39
C GLY A 306 -7.33 -6.70 -36.28
N LYS A 307 -8.67 -6.87 -36.25
CA LYS A 307 -9.56 -6.09 -35.37
C LYS A 307 -9.24 -6.25 -33.88
N ARG A 308 -8.82 -7.44 -33.46
CA ARG A 308 -8.46 -7.73 -32.06
C ARG A 308 -7.12 -7.14 -31.65
N ALA A 309 -6.14 -7.13 -32.56
CA ALA A 309 -4.85 -6.48 -32.32
C ALA A 309 -5.02 -4.95 -32.19
N ASP A 310 -5.87 -4.33 -33.02
CA ASP A 310 -6.19 -2.90 -32.89
C ASP A 310 -6.94 -2.57 -31.60
N MET A 311 -7.88 -3.42 -31.20
CA MET A 311 -8.59 -3.27 -29.94
C MET A 311 -7.64 -3.43 -28.74
N ALA A 312 -6.74 -4.41 -28.77
CA ALA A 312 -5.71 -4.60 -27.75
C ALA A 312 -4.76 -3.41 -27.66
N LEU A 313 -4.43 -2.75 -28.79
CA LEU A 313 -3.60 -1.55 -28.78
C LEU A 313 -4.30 -0.38 -28.07
N ARG A 314 -5.58 -0.15 -28.41
CA ARG A 314 -6.40 0.87 -27.75
C ARG A 314 -6.50 0.62 -26.24
N LEU A 315 -6.70 -0.63 -25.84
CA LEU A 315 -6.72 -1.02 -24.43
C LEU A 315 -5.36 -0.75 -23.78
N LEU A 316 -4.26 -1.15 -24.40
CA LEU A 316 -2.91 -0.89 -23.89
C LEU A 316 -2.68 0.61 -23.63
N PHE A 317 -3.03 1.48 -24.57
CA PHE A 317 -2.90 2.94 -24.37
C PHE A 317 -3.81 3.46 -23.27
N MET A 318 -5.04 2.95 -23.14
CA MET A 318 -5.94 3.26 -22.02
C MET A 318 -5.35 2.82 -20.67
N ARG A 319 -4.74 1.62 -20.60
CA ARG A 319 -4.10 1.10 -19.39
C ARG A 319 -2.88 1.94 -18.99
N LEU A 320 -2.02 2.29 -19.94
CA LEU A 320 -0.89 3.20 -19.67
C LEU A 320 -1.38 4.59 -19.23
N TYR A 321 -2.45 5.10 -19.85
CA TYR A 321 -3.07 6.37 -19.46
C TYR A 321 -3.57 6.32 -18.02
N ASN A 322 -4.29 5.26 -17.65
CA ASN A 322 -4.79 5.07 -16.30
C ASN A 322 -3.64 4.94 -15.30
N SER A 323 -2.61 4.14 -15.62
CA SER A 323 -1.43 3.98 -14.79
C SER A 323 -0.77 5.34 -14.48
N ILE A 324 -0.55 6.19 -15.49
CA ILE A 324 -0.04 7.56 -15.28
C ILE A 324 -1.00 8.42 -14.46
N ARG A 325 -2.31 8.34 -14.73
CA ARG A 325 -3.32 9.08 -13.96
C ARG A 325 -3.30 8.69 -12.49
N ARG A 326 -3.08 7.42 -12.15
CA ARG A 326 -2.96 6.97 -10.75
C ARG A 326 -1.78 7.58 -10.02
N MET A 327 -0.77 8.07 -10.73
CA MET A 327 0.42 8.70 -10.13
C MET A 327 0.24 10.17 -9.76
N GLU A 328 -0.81 10.86 -10.22
CA GLU A 328 -1.02 12.28 -9.92
C GLU A 328 -1.04 12.62 -8.42
N PRO A 329 -1.73 11.85 -7.54
CA PRO A 329 -1.74 12.14 -6.12
C PRO A 329 -0.35 12.13 -5.50
N ILE A 330 0.61 11.40 -6.09
CA ILE A 330 2.00 11.38 -5.61
C ILE A 330 2.65 12.75 -5.77
N ALA A 331 2.48 13.38 -6.93
CA ALA A 331 3.03 14.71 -7.18
C ALA A 331 2.33 15.78 -6.33
N GLU A 332 1.00 15.71 -6.19
CA GLU A 332 0.21 16.62 -5.34
C GLU A 332 0.63 16.54 -3.87
N ILE A 333 0.76 15.32 -3.33
CA ILE A 333 1.19 15.10 -1.95
C ILE A 333 2.66 15.53 -1.77
N SER A 334 3.52 15.29 -2.76
CA SER A 334 4.92 15.77 -2.73
C SER A 334 4.98 17.30 -2.68
N PHE A 335 4.14 17.98 -3.46
CA PHE A 335 4.08 19.43 -3.49
C PHE A 335 3.63 19.98 -2.14
N ASN A 336 2.58 19.39 -1.55
CA ASN A 336 2.12 19.76 -0.21
C ASN A 336 3.20 19.54 0.85
N ARG A 337 3.94 18.42 0.79
CA ARG A 337 5.05 18.11 1.71
C ARG A 337 6.19 19.11 1.64
N ALA A 338 6.54 19.55 0.44
CA ALA A 338 7.57 20.58 0.25
C ALA A 338 7.21 21.91 0.94
N LEU A 339 5.92 22.14 1.23
CA LEU A 339 5.42 23.34 1.92
C LEU A 339 5.20 23.16 3.42
N GLU A 340 5.19 21.93 3.96
CA GLU A 340 4.75 21.62 5.34
C GLU A 340 5.51 22.40 6.44
N ASN A 341 6.72 22.91 6.17
CA ASN A 341 7.56 23.61 7.14
C ASN A 341 8.10 24.98 6.68
N LEU A 342 7.62 25.50 5.54
CA LEU A 342 8.08 26.79 5.02
C LEU A 342 7.27 27.95 5.60
N ARG A 343 7.97 29.00 6.04
CA ARG A 343 7.36 30.28 6.47
C ARG A 343 7.28 31.32 5.35
N GLU A 344 8.14 31.17 4.35
CA GLU A 344 8.26 32.03 3.18
C GLU A 344 8.72 31.17 2.00
N ILE A 345 8.27 31.50 0.80
CA ILE A 345 8.65 30.85 -0.45
C ILE A 345 9.19 31.93 -1.39
N ILE A 346 10.39 31.72 -1.92
CA ILE A 346 11.00 32.57 -2.95
C ILE A 346 11.12 31.70 -4.21
N ILE A 347 10.38 32.05 -5.27
CA ILE A 347 10.30 31.27 -6.52
C ILE A 347 11.14 31.93 -7.60
#